data_AF-A0A7C1KYT3-F1
#
_entry.id   AF-A0A7C1KYT3-F1
#
_cell.length_a   1.000
_cell.length_b   1.000
_cell.length_c   1.000
_cell.angle_alpha   90.00
_cell.angle_beta   90.00
_cell.angle_gamma   90.00
#
_symmetry.space_group_name_H-M   'P 1'
#
loop_
_entity.id
_entity.type
_entity.pdbx_description
1 polymer ?
#
loop_
_entity_poly.entity_id
_entity_poly.type
_entity_poly.pdbx_seq_one_letter_code
_entity_poly.pdbx_strand_id
1 'polypeptide(L)'
;MFPPIIIYADMLQSTIAIPYPETPLYRQAMENDWLLFDPADYEKFDMSTPVFKTPDMTPEEVVEICNSIYRSFLQPAYILRYLKSIRTPADVKFVAKRAKVVIGHLLDFKKGR
;
A
#
# COMPACT_ATOMS: atom_id res chain seq x y z
N MET A 1 -26.86 17.52 -12.25
CA MET A 1 -26.65 16.62 -11.10
C MET A 1 -25.96 15.38 -11.66
N PHE A 2 -24.64 15.24 -11.44
CA PHE A 2 -23.92 14.04 -11.87
C PHE A 2 -24.38 12.86 -11.00
N PRO A 3 -24.71 11.70 -11.57
CA PRO A 3 -25.05 10.53 -10.77
C PRO A 3 -23.84 10.14 -9.91
N PRO A 4 -24.06 9.59 -8.70
CA PRO A 4 -22.97 9.09 -7.88
C PRO A 4 -22.24 8.00 -8.67
N ILE A 5 -20.97 8.24 -9.01
CA ILE A 5 -20.09 7.22 -9.55
C ILE A 5 -19.79 6.30 -8.38
N ILE A 6 -20.56 5.21 -8.26
CA ILE A 6 -20.21 4.12 -7.36
C ILE A 6 -19.04 3.40 -8.01
N ILE A 7 -17.84 3.70 -7.54
CA ILE A 7 -16.63 2.97 -7.95
C ILE A 7 -16.68 1.62 -7.22
N TYR A 8 -16.95 0.55 -7.97
CA TYR A 8 -16.78 -0.82 -7.49
C TYR A 8 -15.29 -1.18 -7.58
N ALA A 9 -14.55 -0.95 -6.50
CA ALA A 9 -13.15 -1.33 -6.39
C ALA A 9 -13.04 -2.65 -5.60
N ASP A 10 -12.50 -3.69 -6.24
CA ASP A 10 -12.23 -4.99 -5.60
C ASP A 10 -10.92 -5.00 -4.80
N MET A 11 -10.00 -4.08 -5.10
CA MET A 11 -8.69 -3.97 -4.48
C MET A 11 -8.30 -2.50 -4.31
N LEU A 12 -7.71 -2.19 -3.16
CA LEU A 12 -7.06 -0.92 -2.89
C LEU A 12 -5.58 -1.18 -2.60
N GLN A 13 -4.72 -0.37 -3.20
CA GLN A 13 -3.29 -0.33 -2.89
C GLN A 13 -2.94 1.10 -2.49
N SER A 14 -2.23 1.23 -1.37
CA SER A 14 -1.62 2.48 -0.93
C SER A 14 -0.12 2.26 -0.83
N THR A 15 0.66 3.10 -1.50
CA THR A 15 2.12 3.03 -1.53
C THR A 15 2.68 4.44 -1.44
N ILE A 16 3.84 4.56 -0.79
CA ILE A 16 4.56 5.82 -0.70
C ILE A 16 5.11 6.16 -2.09
N ALA A 17 4.97 7.42 -2.49
CA ALA A 17 5.43 7.87 -3.80
C ALA A 17 6.96 7.93 -3.85
N ILE A 18 7.56 7.25 -4.83
CA ILE A 18 9.00 7.23 -5.07
C ILE A 18 9.28 7.79 -6.47
N PRO A 19 10.11 8.83 -6.62
CA PRO A 19 10.56 9.30 -7.90
C PRO A 19 11.78 8.46 -8.34
N TYR A 20 11.60 7.59 -9.33
CA TYR A 20 12.73 6.85 -9.87
C TYR A 20 13.66 7.76 -10.68
N PRO A 21 14.98 7.50 -10.71
CA PRO A 21 15.93 8.26 -11.51
C PRO A 21 15.48 8.40 -12.96
N GLU A 22 15.83 9.53 -13.57
CA GLU A 22 15.44 9.92 -14.94
C GLU A 22 13.96 10.18 -15.19
N THR A 23 13.08 9.96 -14.21
CA THR A 23 11.68 10.35 -14.36
C THR A 23 11.50 11.86 -14.28
N PRO A 24 10.46 12.43 -14.93
CA PRO A 24 10.14 13.85 -14.79
C PRO A 24 9.94 14.28 -13.34
N LEU A 25 9.34 13.41 -12.51
CA LEU A 25 9.12 13.68 -11.09
C LEU A 25 10.44 13.76 -10.32
N TYR A 26 11.42 12.90 -10.64
CA TYR A 26 12.74 12.94 -10.03
C TYR A 26 13.49 14.22 -10.37
N ARG A 27 13.45 14.65 -11.64
CA ARG A 27 14.07 15.92 -12.06
C ARG A 27 13.45 17.11 -11.34
N GLN A 28 12.12 17.16 -11.26
CA GLN A 28 11.41 18.19 -10.50
C GLN A 28 11.78 18.16 -9.02
N ALA A 29 11.88 16.97 -8.42
CA ALA A 29 12.26 16.82 -7.02
C ALA A 29 13.66 17.36 -6.71
N MET A 30 14.62 17.13 -7.62
CA MET A 30 15.98 17.68 -7.51
C MET A 30 15.98 19.20 -7.71
N GLU A 31 15.31 19.70 -8.74
CA GLU A 31 15.24 21.14 -9.07
C GLU A 31 14.61 21.97 -7.95
N ASN A 32 13.65 21.39 -7.22
CA ASN A 32 12.89 22.08 -6.18
C ASN A 32 13.30 21.68 -4.74
N ASP A 33 14.39 20.95 -4.56
CA ASP A 33 14.89 20.49 -3.26
C ASP A 33 13.82 19.74 -2.42
N TRP A 34 13.04 18.87 -3.07
CA TRP A 34 11.99 18.07 -2.41
C TRP A 34 12.50 16.77 -1.79
N LEU A 35 13.74 16.36 -2.03
CA LEU A 35 14.25 15.06 -1.59
C LEU A 35 14.80 15.12 -0.16
N LEU A 36 14.43 14.16 0.69
CA LEU A 36 14.95 14.03 2.07
C LEU A 36 16.41 13.56 2.12
N PHE A 37 16.83 12.82 1.11
CA PHE A 37 18.16 12.22 1.01
C PHE A 37 18.90 12.78 -0.20
N ASP A 38 20.22 12.56 -0.24
CA ASP A 38 21.02 12.89 -1.42
C ASP A 38 20.50 12.07 -2.63
N PRO A 39 20.31 12.68 -3.81
CA PRO A 39 19.92 11.96 -5.02
C PRO A 39 20.86 10.80 -5.38
N ALA A 40 22.13 10.84 -4.96
CA ALA A 40 23.11 9.77 -5.15
C ALA A 40 22.89 8.57 -4.21
N ASP A 41 22.16 8.72 -3.09
CA ASP A 41 21.83 7.65 -2.14
C ASP A 41 20.67 6.79 -2.66
N TYR A 42 20.87 6.15 -3.81
CA TYR A 42 19.85 5.35 -4.50
C TYR A 42 19.26 4.23 -3.63
N GLU A 43 20.02 3.70 -2.67
CA GLU A 43 19.54 2.67 -1.74
C GLU A 43 18.32 3.13 -0.91
N LYS A 44 18.12 4.45 -0.75
CA LYS A 44 16.97 5.02 -0.03
C LYS A 44 15.67 5.03 -0.84
N PHE A 45 15.72 4.72 -2.13
CA PHE A 45 14.57 4.73 -3.04
C PHE A 45 13.88 3.35 -3.12
N ASP A 46 14.12 2.48 -2.14
CA ASP A 46 13.63 1.10 -2.07
C ASP A 46 12.18 0.96 -1.53
N MET A 47 11.45 2.07 -1.38
CA MET A 47 10.11 2.17 -0.79
C MET A 47 10.03 1.84 0.71
N SER A 48 11.15 1.60 1.40
CA SER A 48 11.15 1.35 2.85
C SER A 48 10.82 2.61 3.67
N THR A 49 11.09 3.79 3.11
CA THR A 49 10.88 5.09 3.74
C THR A 49 10.43 6.13 2.72
N PRO A 50 9.68 7.17 3.12
CA PRO A 50 9.43 8.32 2.26
C PRO A 50 10.73 9.00 1.85
N VAL A 51 10.78 9.40 0.58
CA VAL A 51 11.92 10.11 -0.01
C VAL A 51 11.64 11.60 -0.22
N PHE A 52 10.38 12.02 -0.07
CA PHE A 52 9.96 13.41 -0.22
C PHE A 52 9.85 14.14 1.11
N LYS A 53 10.29 15.40 1.13
CA LYS A 53 9.93 16.38 2.15
C LYS A 53 8.46 16.71 2.00
N THR A 54 7.70 16.48 3.05
CA THR A 54 6.30 16.91 3.15
C THR A 54 6.22 18.23 3.93
N PRO A 55 5.39 19.20 3.50
CA PRO A 55 5.35 20.53 4.12
C PRO A 55 4.75 20.52 5.53
N ASP A 56 3.86 19.59 5.82
CA ASP A 56 3.01 19.54 7.02
C ASP A 56 3.01 18.17 7.71
N MET A 57 3.86 17.25 7.27
CA MET A 57 3.96 15.90 7.81
C MET A 57 5.42 15.47 7.97
N THR A 58 5.65 14.62 8.95
CA THR A 58 6.89 13.86 9.12
C THR A 58 6.86 12.58 8.25
N PRO A 59 8.02 11.99 7.90
CA PRO A 59 8.06 10.72 7.19
C PRO A 59 7.28 9.61 7.89
N GLU A 60 7.30 9.59 9.22
CA GLU A 60 6.58 8.62 10.05
C GLU A 60 5.05 8.76 9.90
N GLU A 61 4.54 10.00 9.85
CA GLU A 61 3.11 10.26 9.62
C GLU A 61 2.66 9.80 8.23
N VAL A 62 3.48 10.01 7.20
CA VAL A 62 3.19 9.51 5.84
C VAL A 62 3.09 7.98 5.83
N VAL A 63 4.01 7.31 6.51
CA VAL A 63 4.00 5.84 6.66
C VAL A 63 2.75 5.38 7.44
N GLU A 64 2.39 6.06 8.53
CA GLU A 64 1.23 5.70 9.33
C GLU A 64 -0.08 5.91 8.57
N ILE A 65 -0.20 6.95 7.74
CA ILE A 65 -1.36 7.13 6.85
C ILE A 65 -1.49 5.94 5.90
N CYS A 66 -0.41 5.55 5.23
CA CYS A 66 -0.38 4.38 4.35
C CYS A 66 -0.81 3.11 5.08
N ASN A 67 -0.27 2.87 6.27
CA ASN A 67 -0.61 1.73 7.12
C ASN A 67 -2.06 1.76 7.63
N SER A 68 -2.59 2.93 7.95
CA SER A 68 -3.96 3.10 8.47
C SER A 68 -5.02 2.68 7.45
N ILE A 69 -4.74 2.87 6.15
CA ILE A 69 -5.59 2.42 5.06
C ILE A 69 -5.67 0.89 5.07
N TYR A 70 -4.54 0.19 5.23
CA TYR A 70 -4.53 -1.27 5.36
C TYR A 70 -5.23 -1.76 6.63
N ARG A 71 -5.03 -1.08 7.76
CA ARG A 71 -5.72 -1.40 9.03
C ARG A 71 -7.24 -1.26 8.93
N SER A 72 -7.71 -0.32 8.12
CA SER A 72 -9.16 -0.14 7.89
C SER A 72 -9.81 -1.37 7.26
N PHE A 73 -9.08 -2.15 6.45
CA PHE A 73 -9.57 -3.43 5.91
C PHE A 73 -9.55 -4.59 6.91
N LEU A 74 -8.80 -4.44 8.02
CA LEU A 74 -8.75 -5.43 9.10
C LEU A 74 -9.83 -5.20 10.17
N GLN A 75 -10.70 -4.21 9.98
CA GLN A 75 -11.81 -3.97 10.92
C GLN A 75 -12.76 -5.18 10.96
N PRO A 76 -13.16 -5.65 12.16
CA PRO A 76 -14.03 -6.83 12.30
C PRO A 76 -15.34 -6.70 11.51
N ALA A 77 -15.90 -5.50 11.44
CA ALA A 77 -17.10 -5.21 10.66
C ALA A 77 -16.88 -5.43 9.15
N TYR A 78 -15.72 -5.03 8.62
CA TYR A 78 -15.34 -5.25 7.22
C TYR A 78 -15.17 -6.74 6.93
N ILE A 79 -14.43 -7.45 7.81
CA ILE A 79 -14.22 -8.89 7.70
C ILE A 79 -15.55 -9.64 7.73
N LEU A 80 -16.44 -9.32 8.66
CA LEU A 80 -17.74 -9.97 8.77
C LEU A 80 -18.62 -9.71 7.53
N ARG A 81 -18.58 -8.49 6.99
CA ARG A 81 -19.28 -8.14 5.75
C ARG A 81 -18.74 -8.95 4.56
N TYR A 82 -17.42 -9.09 4.47
CA TYR A 82 -16.77 -9.92 3.45
C TYR A 82 -17.14 -11.40 3.58
N LEU A 83 -17.14 -11.96 4.80
CA LEU A 83 -17.54 -13.35 5.01
C LEU A 83 -19.01 -13.58 4.62
N LYS A 84 -19.90 -12.62 4.91
CA LYS A 84 -21.32 -12.66 4.51
C LYS A 84 -21.54 -12.51 3.00
N SER A 85 -20.57 -11.98 2.24
CA SER A 85 -20.68 -11.88 0.79
C SER A 85 -20.32 -13.17 0.06
N ILE A 86 -19.67 -14.13 0.73
CA ILE A 86 -19.36 -15.46 0.19
C ILE A 86 -20.68 -16.24 0.09
N ARG A 87 -21.17 -16.47 -1.13
CA ARG A 87 -22.47 -17.12 -1.37
C ARG A 87 -22.39 -18.34 -2.28
N THR A 88 -21.32 -18.45 -3.07
CA THR A 88 -21.18 -19.51 -4.06
C THR A 88 -20.03 -20.48 -3.73
N PRO A 89 -20.08 -21.73 -4.21
CA PRO A 89 -18.95 -22.66 -4.10
C PRO A 89 -17.66 -22.14 -4.77
N ALA A 90 -17.80 -21.30 -5.80
CA ALA A 90 -16.68 -20.63 -6.46
C ALA A 90 -15.98 -19.63 -5.52
N ASP A 91 -16.76 -18.83 -4.77
CA ASP A 91 -16.24 -17.89 -3.77
C ASP A 91 -15.45 -18.63 -2.69
N VAL A 92 -16.01 -19.73 -2.17
CA VAL A 92 -15.33 -20.56 -1.15
C VAL A 92 -14.00 -21.09 -1.67
N LYS A 93 -13.97 -21.62 -2.90
CA LYS A 93 -12.73 -22.12 -3.53
C LYS A 93 -11.70 -21.00 -3.69
N PHE A 94 -12.15 -19.80 -4.06
CA PHE A 94 -11.28 -18.63 -4.22
C PHE A 94 -10.69 -18.18 -2.89
N VAL A 95 -11.50 -18.04 -1.84
CA VAL A 95 -11.04 -17.68 -0.49
C VAL A 95 -10.07 -18.72 0.06
N ALA A 96 -10.36 -20.01 -0.08
CA ALA A 96 -9.48 -21.09 0.38
C ALA A 96 -8.11 -21.07 -0.33
N LYS A 97 -8.08 -20.82 -1.65
CA LYS A 97 -6.83 -20.68 -2.40
C LYS A 97 -6.00 -19.51 -1.89
N ARG A 98 -6.62 -18.34 -1.65
CA ARG A 98 -5.93 -17.16 -1.14
C ARG A 98 -5.41 -17.36 0.28
N ALA A 99 -6.21 -17.95 1.16
CA ALA A 99 -5.81 -18.28 2.53
C ALA A 99 -4.58 -19.19 2.55
N LYS A 100 -4.54 -20.21 1.69
CA LYS A 100 -3.38 -21.12 1.57
C LYS A 100 -2.10 -20.37 1.19
N VAL A 101 -2.17 -19.43 0.25
CA VAL A 101 -1.01 -18.64 -0.19
C VAL A 101 -0.52 -17.72 0.93
N VAL A 102 -1.43 -17.03 1.62
CA VAL A 102 -1.07 -16.14 2.75
C VAL A 102 -0.40 -16.93 3.87
N ILE A 103 -0.95 -18.10 4.24
CA ILE A 103 -0.35 -18.98 5.25
C ILE A 103 1.04 -19.45 4.81
N GLY A 104 1.20 -19.81 3.52
CA GLY A 104 2.50 -20.17 2.95
C GLY A 104 3.54 -19.07 3.14
N HIS A 105 3.22 -17.85 2.74
CA HIS A 105 4.10 -16.69 2.95
C HIS A 105 4.44 -16.48 4.43
N LEU A 106 3.45 -16.53 5.33
CA LEU A 106 3.69 -16.36 6.77
C LEU A 106 4.64 -17.43 7.35
N LEU A 107 4.54 -18.68 6.89
CA LEU A 107 5.42 -19.77 7.29
C LEU A 107 6.85 -19.60 6.74
N ASP A 108 6.99 -19.17 5.48
CA ASP A 108 8.28 -18.90 4.85
C ASP A 108 9.02 -17.75 5.56
N PHE A 109 8.30 -16.67 5.90
CA PHE A 109 8.84 -15.55 6.68
C PHE A 109 9.28 -15.95 8.09
N LYS A 110 8.62 -16.93 8.72
CA LYS A 110 9.01 -17.44 10.04
C LYS A 110 10.26 -18.33 9.98
N LYS A 111 10.50 -19.02 8.85
CA LYS A 111 11.64 -19.92 8.67
C LYS A 111 12.94 -19.19 8.29
N GLY A 112 12.83 -17.97 7.76
CA GLY A 112 13.95 -17.11 7.40
C GLY A 112 14.43 -16.15 8.50
N ARG A 113 13.95 -16.31 9.75
CA ARG A 113 14.45 -15.59 10.95
C ARG A 113 15.18 -16.55 11.87
#